data_AF-A0A8J4XWX7-F1
#
_entry.id   AF-A0A8J4XWX7-F1
#
_cell.length_a   1.000
_cell.length_b   1.000
_cell.length_c   1.000
_cell.angle_alpha   90.00
_cell.angle_beta   90.00
_cell.angle_gamma   90.00
#
_symmetry.space_group_name_H-M   'P 1'
#
loop_
_entity.id
_entity.type
_entity.pdbx_description
1 polymer ?
#
loop_
_entity_poly.entity_id
_entity_poly.type
_entity_poly.pdbx_seq_one_letter_code
_entity_poly.pdbx_strand_id
1 'polypeptide(L)'
;MYFTRPSLSPRPVIENFMVQGGDFTNHDGTGGESIYGDKFEDENFKHKHTCEGILSMANAGPRTNGSQFFITLADTPHLDGKHVVFGRVVKGLGVVKALGKVKTDGDSPVERCIVTNCGEFSPGEAFGLVDDDDSPDIYPQFPEDSDVEFSEATMAELVSVISDIKEAGNTFFKTHQYPVAVFKYKKCLTYLNHIKEHCTGQRDDFPPEAAATLGSLAVSCLLNHGLCCSKMGHFDRAITDCNKALELDDKNPKVYFRRGQAYNLSNDVESAREDLQKARDLEPNDKGILKELENVTRKIKAQREKEKKIYSKLFE
;
A
#
# COMPACT_ATOMS: atom_id res chain seq x y z
N MET A 1 16.21 -0.99 -17.47
CA MET A 1 16.16 -2.40 -17.04
C MET A 1 14.73 -2.70 -16.59
N TYR A 2 14.16 -3.82 -17.05
CA TYR A 2 12.76 -4.18 -16.80
C TYR A 2 12.68 -5.29 -15.77
N PHE A 3 11.62 -5.27 -14.95
CA PHE A 3 11.28 -6.40 -14.11
C PHE A 3 10.25 -7.30 -14.81
N THR A 4 10.50 -8.60 -14.81
CA THR A 4 9.57 -9.66 -15.18
C THR A 4 9.33 -10.56 -13.96
N ARG A 5 8.28 -11.37 -14.01
CA ARG A 5 7.97 -12.39 -13.00
C ARG A 5 7.98 -13.78 -13.65
N PRO A 6 9.15 -14.37 -13.94
CA PRO A 6 9.23 -15.64 -14.63
C PRO A 6 8.55 -16.78 -13.87
N SER A 7 7.73 -17.55 -14.58
CA SER A 7 7.32 -18.89 -14.19
C SER A 7 8.34 -19.87 -14.78
N LEU A 8 9.39 -20.19 -14.02
CA LEU A 8 10.34 -21.23 -14.41
C LEU A 8 9.69 -22.63 -14.29
N SER A 9 8.64 -22.93 -15.07
CA SER A 9 7.99 -24.24 -15.26
C SER A 9 6.65 -24.08 -15.98
N PRO A 10 6.13 -25.08 -16.74
CA PRO A 10 4.75 -25.11 -17.26
C PRO A 10 3.69 -25.32 -16.15
N ARG A 11 3.87 -24.69 -14.99
CA ARG A 11 2.99 -24.74 -13.83
C ARG A 11 2.44 -23.33 -13.56
N PRO A 12 1.28 -23.20 -12.89
CA PRO A 12 0.66 -21.90 -12.61
C PRO A 12 1.68 -20.91 -12.05
N VAL A 13 1.59 -19.65 -12.47
CA VAL A 13 2.37 -18.51 -11.96
C VAL A 13 2.46 -18.63 -10.43
N ILE A 14 3.66 -18.92 -9.91
CA ILE A 14 3.86 -19.07 -8.47
C ILE A 14 3.83 -17.66 -7.90
N GLU A 15 2.70 -17.31 -7.29
CA GLU A 15 2.61 -16.12 -6.47
C GLU A 15 3.68 -16.19 -5.36
N ASN A 16 4.44 -15.09 -5.20
CA ASN A 16 5.51 -14.91 -4.21
C ASN A 16 6.79 -15.73 -4.44
N PHE A 17 7.14 -16.03 -5.69
CA PHE A 17 8.39 -16.71 -6.01
C PHE A 17 9.62 -15.75 -6.02
N MET A 18 9.74 -14.93 -7.06
CA MET A 18 10.80 -13.93 -7.21
C MET A 18 10.39 -12.82 -8.19
N VAL A 19 11.18 -11.76 -8.25
CA VAL A 19 11.13 -10.74 -9.32
C VAL A 19 12.45 -10.77 -10.07
N GLN A 20 12.42 -10.88 -11.40
CA GLN A 20 13.60 -10.95 -12.25
C GLN A 20 13.78 -9.65 -13.00
N GLY A 21 15.02 -9.22 -13.21
CA GLY A 21 15.37 -8.13 -14.11
C GLY A 21 16.72 -8.34 -14.75
N GLY A 22 17.33 -7.27 -15.25
CA GLY A 22 18.70 -7.32 -15.75
C GLY A 22 18.87 -7.40 -17.27
N ASP A 23 17.79 -7.63 -18.02
CA ASP A 23 17.86 -7.54 -19.48
C ASP A 23 17.74 -6.07 -19.92
N PHE A 24 18.89 -5.46 -20.20
CA PHE A 24 18.98 -4.09 -20.69
C PHE A 24 19.06 -3.99 -22.22
N THR A 25 19.01 -5.12 -22.93
CA THR A 25 19.13 -5.19 -24.40
C THR A 25 17.79 -5.43 -25.09
N ASN A 26 17.12 -6.55 -24.78
CA ASN A 26 15.87 -6.97 -25.43
C ASN A 26 14.65 -6.71 -24.54
N HIS A 27 14.88 -6.57 -23.23
CA HIS A 27 13.86 -6.24 -22.24
C HIS A 27 12.74 -7.29 -22.09
N ASP A 28 13.03 -8.53 -22.50
CA ASP A 28 12.08 -9.65 -22.51
C ASP A 28 12.66 -10.92 -21.86
N GLY A 29 13.91 -10.87 -21.38
CA GLY A 29 14.60 -11.98 -20.74
C GLY A 29 15.45 -12.82 -21.71
N THR A 30 15.48 -12.49 -23.00
CA THR A 30 16.31 -13.19 -23.99
C THR A 30 17.71 -12.57 -24.14
N GLY A 31 17.92 -11.37 -23.62
CA GLY A 31 19.15 -10.61 -23.77
C GLY A 31 20.02 -10.50 -22.51
N GLY A 32 20.87 -9.48 -22.51
CA GLY A 32 21.80 -9.15 -21.43
C GLY A 32 23.19 -9.74 -21.63
N GLU A 33 24.21 -8.94 -21.31
CA GLU A 33 25.63 -9.29 -21.37
C GLU A 33 26.33 -8.84 -20.09
N SER A 34 27.47 -9.44 -19.77
CA SER A 34 28.26 -9.06 -18.60
C SER A 34 29.38 -8.09 -18.99
N ILE A 35 29.98 -7.44 -17.99
CA ILE A 35 31.19 -6.63 -18.17
C ILE A 35 32.42 -7.46 -18.60
N TYR A 36 32.32 -8.80 -18.57
CA TYR A 36 33.36 -9.74 -18.97
C TYR A 36 33.10 -10.38 -20.35
N GLY A 37 32.05 -9.95 -21.06
CA GLY A 37 31.56 -10.53 -22.32
C GLY A 37 30.17 -11.14 -22.19
N ASP A 38 29.71 -11.87 -23.22
CA ASP A 38 28.34 -12.38 -23.32
C ASP A 38 27.91 -13.20 -22.10
N LYS A 39 28.78 -14.11 -21.63
CA LYS A 39 28.51 -15.04 -20.53
C LYS A 39 29.75 -15.24 -19.64
N PHE A 40 29.52 -15.55 -18.36
CA PHE A 40 30.57 -15.94 -17.43
C PHE A 40 30.18 -17.12 -16.53
N GLU A 41 31.20 -17.72 -15.91
CA GLU A 41 31.13 -18.95 -15.12
C GLU A 41 30.39 -18.76 -13.78
N ASP A 42 29.92 -19.86 -13.17
CA ASP A 42 29.35 -19.83 -11.82
C ASP A 42 30.47 -19.70 -10.78
N GLU A 43 30.49 -18.61 -10.01
CA GLU A 43 31.58 -18.36 -9.06
C GLU A 43 31.60 -19.37 -7.89
N ASN A 44 30.47 -19.54 -7.21
CA ASN A 44 30.28 -20.55 -6.17
C ASN A 44 28.78 -20.71 -5.80
N PHE A 45 28.45 -21.80 -5.11
CA PHE A 45 27.10 -22.05 -4.57
C PHE A 45 27.11 -22.15 -3.03
N LYS A 46 27.94 -21.33 -2.36
CA LYS A 46 28.08 -21.37 -0.89
C LYS A 46 26.82 -20.91 -0.17
N HIS A 47 26.20 -19.85 -0.68
CA HIS A 47 24.98 -19.29 -0.13
C HIS A 47 23.75 -19.96 -0.76
N LYS A 48 22.72 -20.12 0.06
CA LYS A 48 21.45 -20.79 -0.28
C LYS A 48 20.31 -19.78 -0.31
N HIS A 49 19.25 -20.10 -1.02
CA HIS A 49 18.11 -19.21 -1.22
C HIS A 49 17.07 -19.33 -0.08
N THR A 50 17.50 -19.16 1.18
CA THR A 50 16.73 -19.53 2.38
C THR A 50 15.62 -18.58 2.81
N CYS A 51 15.53 -17.39 2.21
CA CYS A 51 14.56 -16.36 2.60
C CYS A 51 14.30 -15.38 1.46
N GLU A 52 13.36 -14.45 1.71
CA GLU A 52 13.11 -13.29 0.86
C GLU A 52 14.28 -12.30 0.83
N GLY A 53 14.35 -11.50 -0.22
CA GLY A 53 15.35 -10.45 -0.38
C GLY A 53 16.74 -10.97 -0.80
N ILE A 54 16.89 -12.23 -1.18
CA ILE A 54 18.17 -12.76 -1.68
C ILE A 54 18.34 -12.36 -3.15
N LEU A 55 19.50 -11.79 -3.49
CA LEU A 55 19.87 -11.39 -4.84
C LEU A 55 20.74 -12.47 -5.48
N SER A 56 20.30 -12.96 -6.65
CA SER A 56 20.89 -14.13 -7.31
C SER A 56 20.88 -14.02 -8.83
N MET A 57 21.83 -14.68 -9.49
CA MET A 57 22.01 -14.62 -10.94
C MET A 57 20.95 -15.45 -11.68
N ALA A 58 20.34 -14.86 -12.71
CA ALA A 58 19.54 -15.63 -13.67
C ALA A 58 20.45 -16.21 -14.76
N ASN A 59 20.21 -17.46 -15.15
CA ASN A 59 21.00 -18.17 -16.15
C ASN A 59 20.13 -19.13 -16.97
N ALA A 60 20.68 -19.64 -18.08
CA ALA A 60 20.07 -20.63 -18.97
C ALA A 60 20.76 -22.00 -18.85
N GLY A 61 21.19 -22.35 -17.64
CA GLY A 61 22.01 -23.53 -17.35
C GLY A 61 23.40 -23.17 -16.82
N PRO A 62 24.23 -24.19 -16.49
CA PRO A 62 25.53 -23.97 -15.86
C PRO A 62 26.40 -23.01 -16.67
N ARG A 63 27.03 -22.05 -15.98
CA ARG A 63 28.05 -21.16 -16.55
C ARG A 63 27.54 -20.23 -17.66
N THR A 64 26.28 -19.79 -17.52
CA THR A 64 25.63 -18.88 -18.48
C THR A 64 25.13 -17.59 -17.82
N ASN A 65 25.87 -17.11 -16.82
CA ASN A 65 25.56 -15.86 -16.13
C ASN A 65 25.82 -14.67 -17.08
N GLY A 66 24.91 -13.69 -17.10
CA GLY A 66 25.01 -12.46 -17.89
C GLY A 66 24.76 -11.23 -17.00
N SER A 67 23.83 -10.36 -17.39
CA SER A 67 23.37 -9.25 -16.52
C SER A 67 22.05 -9.51 -15.80
N GLN A 68 21.36 -10.59 -16.16
CA GLN A 68 20.07 -10.91 -15.57
C GLN A 68 20.21 -11.42 -14.14
N PHE A 69 19.31 -10.96 -13.26
CA PHE A 69 19.27 -11.32 -11.84
C PHE A 69 17.84 -11.42 -11.36
N PHE A 70 17.63 -12.06 -10.22
CA PHE A 70 16.35 -12.04 -9.52
C PHE A 70 16.52 -11.77 -8.04
N ILE A 71 15.44 -11.26 -7.43
CA ILE A 71 15.32 -11.07 -5.99
C ILE A 71 14.21 -11.98 -5.48
N THR A 72 14.51 -12.81 -4.49
CA THR A 72 13.55 -13.78 -3.93
C THR A 72 12.45 -13.08 -3.13
N LEU A 73 11.22 -13.61 -3.19
CA LEU A 73 10.09 -13.18 -2.36
C LEU A 73 9.73 -14.21 -1.28
N ALA A 74 10.40 -15.36 -1.29
CA ALA A 74 10.24 -16.46 -0.34
C ALA A 74 11.50 -17.34 -0.34
N ASP A 75 11.54 -18.34 0.55
CA ASP A 75 12.52 -19.44 0.50
C ASP A 75 12.37 -20.23 -0.82
N THR A 76 13.47 -20.42 -1.53
CA THR A 76 13.51 -21.02 -2.87
C THR A 76 14.62 -22.07 -3.02
N PRO A 77 14.63 -23.13 -2.19
CA PRO A 77 15.75 -24.07 -2.09
C PRO A 77 15.96 -24.91 -3.36
N HIS A 78 14.98 -24.95 -4.26
CA HIS A 78 15.10 -25.64 -5.56
C HIS A 78 16.03 -24.93 -6.56
N LEU A 79 16.44 -23.69 -6.24
CA LEU A 79 17.42 -22.89 -6.98
C LEU A 79 18.86 -23.09 -6.48
N ASP A 80 19.03 -23.73 -5.31
CA ASP A 80 20.35 -24.01 -4.73
C ASP A 80 21.19 -24.89 -5.65
N GLY A 81 22.48 -24.55 -5.79
CA GLY A 81 23.41 -25.25 -6.68
C GLY A 81 23.19 -24.98 -8.17
N LYS A 82 22.23 -24.12 -8.53
CA LYS A 82 21.93 -23.75 -9.92
C LYS A 82 22.09 -22.27 -10.20
N HIS A 83 21.77 -21.42 -9.22
CA HIS A 83 21.87 -19.97 -9.33
C HIS A 83 22.84 -19.44 -8.27
N VAL A 84 23.74 -18.56 -8.69
CA VAL A 84 24.77 -17.96 -7.82
C VAL A 84 24.13 -16.84 -7.02
N VAL A 85 24.08 -17.01 -5.69
CA VAL A 85 23.70 -15.95 -4.76
C VAL A 85 24.89 -15.01 -4.55
N PHE A 86 24.68 -13.72 -4.77
CA PHE A 86 25.75 -12.72 -4.70
C PHE A 86 25.38 -11.47 -3.87
N GLY A 87 24.18 -11.43 -3.28
CA GLY A 87 23.80 -10.33 -2.40
C GLY A 87 22.48 -10.54 -1.68
N ARG A 88 22.06 -9.51 -0.95
CA ARG A 88 20.74 -9.42 -0.34
C ARG A 88 20.27 -7.98 -0.27
N VAL A 89 18.97 -7.78 -0.27
CA VAL A 89 18.33 -6.49 -0.01
C VAL A 89 18.59 -6.09 1.45
N VAL A 90 19.11 -4.88 1.64
CA VAL A 90 19.37 -4.31 2.98
C VAL A 90 18.29 -3.32 3.38
N LYS A 91 17.84 -2.49 2.44
CA LYS A 91 16.70 -1.57 2.58
C LYS A 91 15.80 -1.67 1.37
N GLY A 92 14.51 -1.35 1.51
CA GLY A 92 13.55 -1.32 0.41
C GLY A 92 12.95 -2.68 0.05
N LEU A 93 12.98 -3.65 0.97
CA LEU A 93 12.35 -4.95 0.75
C LEU A 93 10.82 -4.81 0.53
N GLY A 94 10.19 -3.81 1.14
CA GLY A 94 8.80 -3.47 0.89
C GLY A 94 8.52 -3.11 -0.57
N VAL A 95 9.46 -2.44 -1.26
CA VAL A 95 9.36 -2.14 -2.70
C VAL A 95 9.43 -3.43 -3.53
N VAL A 96 10.34 -4.33 -3.20
CA VAL A 96 10.45 -5.65 -3.86
C VAL A 96 9.16 -6.46 -3.68
N LYS A 97 8.61 -6.48 -2.46
CA LYS A 97 7.31 -7.10 -2.16
C LYS A 97 6.16 -6.47 -2.95
N ALA A 98 6.17 -5.15 -3.11
CA ALA A 98 5.18 -4.44 -3.91
C ALA A 98 5.28 -4.81 -5.40
N LEU A 99 6.49 -4.89 -5.95
CA LEU A 99 6.74 -5.39 -7.32
C LEU A 99 6.20 -6.82 -7.50
N GLY A 100 6.39 -7.68 -6.50
CA GLY A 100 5.86 -9.03 -6.47
C GLY A 100 4.32 -9.15 -6.50
N LYS A 101 3.60 -8.06 -6.24
CA LYS A 101 2.12 -8.01 -6.21
C LYS A 101 1.51 -7.29 -7.41
N VAL A 102 2.33 -6.77 -8.33
CA VAL A 102 1.86 -6.11 -9.56
C VAL A 102 1.10 -7.12 -10.43
N LYS A 103 0.02 -6.66 -11.06
CA LYS A 103 -0.76 -7.49 -11.98
C LYS A 103 0.10 -7.91 -13.17
N THR A 104 0.02 -9.18 -13.55
CA THR A 104 0.79 -9.77 -14.65
C THR A 104 -0.12 -10.35 -15.74
N ASP A 105 0.39 -10.40 -16.96
CA ASP A 105 -0.13 -11.17 -18.09
C ASP A 105 0.94 -12.23 -18.45
N GLY A 106 0.70 -13.48 -18.07
CA GLY A 106 1.75 -14.49 -17.97
C GLY A 106 2.83 -14.06 -16.99
N ASP A 107 4.07 -13.97 -17.47
CA ASP A 107 5.24 -13.58 -16.68
C ASP A 107 5.55 -12.07 -16.75
N SER A 108 4.78 -11.33 -17.55
CA SER A 108 5.04 -9.91 -17.82
C SER A 108 4.13 -9.02 -16.99
N PRO A 109 4.64 -8.02 -16.26
CA PRO A 109 3.82 -7.01 -15.62
C PRO A 109 2.93 -6.27 -16.62
N VAL A 110 1.65 -6.12 -16.29
CA VAL A 110 0.69 -5.32 -17.09
C VAL A 110 1.09 -3.85 -17.06
N GLU A 111 1.49 -3.37 -15.87
CA GLU A 111 2.06 -2.05 -15.69
C GLU A 111 3.58 -2.12 -15.77
N ARG A 112 4.18 -1.11 -16.40
CA ARG A 112 5.62 -1.12 -16.65
C ARG A 112 6.40 -0.91 -15.35
N CYS A 113 7.22 -1.90 -14.97
CA CYS A 113 8.15 -1.82 -13.84
C CYS A 113 9.59 -1.61 -14.35
N ILE A 114 10.17 -0.43 -14.07
CA ILE A 114 11.52 -0.06 -14.51
C ILE A 114 12.40 0.40 -13.35
N VAL A 115 13.70 0.13 -13.45
CA VAL A 115 14.72 0.83 -12.67
C VAL A 115 14.94 2.20 -13.32
N THR A 116 14.48 3.26 -12.66
CA THR A 116 14.59 4.65 -13.15
C THR A 116 15.97 5.26 -12.88
N ASN A 117 16.62 4.84 -11.79
CA ASN A 117 17.96 5.28 -11.42
C ASN A 117 18.67 4.16 -10.62
N CYS A 118 19.99 4.10 -10.69
CA CYS A 118 20.82 3.15 -9.95
C CYS A 118 22.24 3.72 -9.76
N GLY A 119 22.94 3.23 -8.74
CA GLY A 119 24.31 3.64 -8.44
C GLY A 119 24.92 2.78 -7.34
N GLU A 120 26.08 3.19 -6.86
CA GLU A 120 26.78 2.58 -5.73
C GLU A 120 26.75 3.56 -4.55
N PHE A 121 26.44 3.06 -3.36
CA PHE A 121 26.46 3.84 -2.13
C PHE A 121 27.84 3.77 -1.48
N SER A 122 28.42 4.92 -1.15
CA SER A 122 29.64 4.99 -0.36
C SER A 122 29.38 4.63 1.10
N PRO A 123 30.37 4.10 1.84
CA PRO A 123 30.23 3.87 3.27
C PRO A 123 29.80 5.15 4.02
N GLY A 124 28.66 5.09 4.71
CA GLY A 124 28.08 6.20 5.46
C GLY A 124 27.18 7.15 4.65
N GLU A 125 27.02 6.91 3.35
CA GLU A 125 26.06 7.65 2.52
C GLU A 125 24.62 7.27 2.89
N ALA A 126 23.73 8.26 2.93
CA ALA A 126 22.33 8.03 3.21
C ALA A 126 21.63 7.36 2.02
N PHE A 127 20.73 6.42 2.29
CA PHE A 127 19.99 5.69 1.25
C PHE A 127 18.94 6.51 0.50
N GLY A 128 18.62 7.73 0.97
CA GLY A 128 17.62 8.60 0.32
C GLY A 128 16.20 7.99 0.28
N LEU A 129 15.80 7.26 1.32
CA LEU A 129 14.51 6.56 1.38
C LEU A 129 13.33 7.44 1.80
N VAL A 130 13.62 8.67 2.20
CA VAL A 130 12.67 9.67 2.67
C VAL A 130 12.34 10.60 1.51
N ASP A 131 11.06 10.93 1.36
CA ASP A 131 10.62 11.86 0.32
C ASP A 131 11.17 13.28 0.60
N ASP A 132 11.79 13.90 -0.39
CA ASP A 132 12.23 15.31 -0.33
C ASP A 132 11.06 16.22 -0.74
N ASP A 133 10.09 16.37 0.17
CA ASP A 133 8.80 17.02 -0.11
C ASP A 133 8.44 18.16 0.85
N ASP A 134 9.43 18.68 1.60
CA ASP A 134 9.33 19.74 2.61
C ASP A 134 8.29 19.47 3.72
N SER A 135 7.80 18.24 3.86
CA SER A 135 6.82 17.87 4.87
C SER A 135 7.50 17.42 6.18
N PRO A 136 6.76 17.36 7.31
CA PRO A 136 7.33 16.85 8.57
C PRO A 136 7.63 15.34 8.55
N ASP A 137 7.25 14.63 7.48
CA ASP A 137 7.45 13.19 7.34
C ASP A 137 8.90 12.85 6.97
N ILE A 138 9.71 12.57 7.98
CA ILE A 138 11.12 12.19 7.84
C ILE A 138 11.34 10.67 7.75
N TYR A 139 10.27 9.89 7.58
CA TYR A 139 10.35 8.43 7.68
C TYR A 139 10.43 7.77 6.30
N PRO A 140 11.02 6.57 6.18
CA PRO A 140 10.95 5.81 4.93
C PRO A 140 9.53 5.36 4.58
N GLN A 141 9.30 4.88 3.36
CA GLN A 141 7.97 4.39 2.97
C GLN A 141 7.51 3.17 3.79
N PHE A 142 8.45 2.33 4.21
CA PHE A 142 8.18 1.10 4.96
C PHE A 142 8.82 1.21 6.35
N PRO A 143 8.09 0.84 7.43
CA PRO A 143 8.59 0.98 8.80
C PRO A 143 9.83 0.14 9.07
N GLU A 144 10.00 -1.01 8.41
CA GLU A 144 11.17 -1.88 8.56
C GLU A 144 12.47 -1.21 8.06
N ASP A 145 12.33 -0.20 7.19
CA ASP A 145 13.47 0.57 6.68
C ASP A 145 13.79 1.78 7.57
N SER A 146 12.94 2.08 8.56
CA SER A 146 13.13 3.19 9.51
C SER A 146 14.26 2.90 10.51
N ASP A 147 14.91 3.95 10.99
CA ASP A 147 15.89 3.86 12.09
C ASP A 147 15.25 3.92 13.48
N VAL A 148 13.90 3.89 13.53
CA VAL A 148 13.13 3.85 14.78
C VAL A 148 13.15 2.43 15.34
N GLU A 149 13.66 2.27 16.56
CA GLU A 149 13.60 1.01 17.31
C GLU A 149 12.20 0.80 17.91
N PHE A 150 11.25 0.33 17.09
CA PHE A 150 9.83 0.20 17.48
C PHE A 150 9.61 -0.68 18.72
N SER A 151 10.46 -1.67 18.97
CA SER A 151 10.38 -2.52 20.16
C SER A 151 10.67 -1.78 21.45
N GLU A 152 11.46 -0.71 21.40
CA GLU A 152 11.90 0.07 22.57
C GLU A 152 11.24 1.45 22.65
N ALA A 153 10.83 2.02 21.52
CA ALA A 153 10.22 3.34 21.40
C ALA A 153 9.04 3.53 22.37
N THR A 154 9.01 4.68 23.02
CA THR A 154 7.90 5.08 23.91
C THR A 154 6.63 5.32 23.12
N MET A 155 5.47 5.24 23.79
CA MET A 155 4.19 5.61 23.19
C MET A 155 4.20 7.02 22.58
N ALA A 156 4.87 7.99 23.23
CA ALA A 156 4.95 9.36 22.74
C ALA A 156 5.71 9.44 21.42
N GLU A 157 6.82 8.72 21.28
CA GLU A 157 7.60 8.64 20.04
C GLU A 157 6.79 7.98 18.93
N LEU A 158 6.11 6.86 19.21
CA LEU A 158 5.27 6.16 18.24
C LEU A 158 4.10 7.04 17.76
N VAL A 159 3.45 7.77 18.67
CA VAL A 159 2.41 8.74 18.32
C VAL A 159 2.97 9.90 17.50
N SER A 160 4.20 10.36 17.79
CA SER A 160 4.88 11.39 16.99
C SER A 160 5.09 10.92 15.56
N VAL A 161 5.66 9.72 15.36
CA VAL A 161 5.89 9.13 14.03
C VAL A 161 4.61 9.13 13.21
N ILE A 162 3.51 8.64 13.78
CA ILE A 162 2.21 8.60 13.10
C ILE A 162 1.66 10.01 12.83
N SER A 163 1.85 10.93 13.77
CA SER A 163 1.35 12.30 13.67
C SER A 163 2.06 13.08 12.56
N ASP A 164 3.38 12.95 12.45
CA ASP A 164 4.21 13.62 11.44
C ASP A 164 3.82 13.14 10.02
N ILE A 165 3.71 11.82 9.82
CA ILE A 165 3.24 11.24 8.55
C ILE A 165 1.81 11.71 8.22
N LYS A 166 0.92 11.73 9.22
CA LYS A 166 -0.47 12.20 9.03
C LYS A 166 -0.52 13.68 8.71
N GLU A 167 0.32 14.51 9.33
CA GLU A 167 0.39 15.93 9.10
C GLU A 167 0.90 16.24 7.68
N ALA A 168 1.90 15.53 7.19
CA ALA A 168 2.30 15.58 5.79
C ALA A 168 1.12 15.32 4.85
N GLY A 169 0.34 14.25 5.11
CA GLY A 169 -0.89 13.95 4.37
C GLY A 169 -1.92 15.10 4.42
N ASN A 170 -2.10 15.73 5.59
CA ASN A 170 -3.00 16.87 5.74
C ASN A 170 -2.52 18.10 4.94
N THR A 171 -1.22 18.34 4.86
CA THR A 171 -0.62 19.42 4.07
C THR A 171 -0.91 19.22 2.58
N PHE A 172 -0.69 18.01 2.05
CA PHE A 172 -1.03 17.69 0.67
C PHE A 172 -2.53 17.73 0.40
N PHE A 173 -3.36 17.33 1.37
CA PHE A 173 -4.81 17.44 1.26
C PHE A 173 -5.27 18.90 1.12
N LYS A 174 -4.74 19.81 1.95
CA LYS A 174 -5.06 21.25 1.92
C LYS A 174 -4.64 21.89 0.60
N THR A 175 -3.54 21.44 0.01
CA THR A 175 -3.06 21.91 -1.30
C THR A 175 -3.71 21.19 -2.48
N HIS A 176 -4.77 20.40 -2.24
CA HIS A 176 -5.52 19.64 -3.26
C HIS A 176 -4.69 18.58 -4.00
N GLN A 177 -3.52 18.21 -3.47
CA GLN A 177 -2.67 17.14 -3.98
C GLN A 177 -3.14 15.79 -3.43
N TYR A 178 -4.38 15.42 -3.76
CA TYR A 178 -5.03 14.21 -3.22
C TYR A 178 -4.26 12.90 -3.46
N PRO A 179 -3.62 12.67 -4.62
CA PRO A 179 -2.82 11.45 -4.83
C PRO A 179 -1.66 11.31 -3.83
N VAL A 180 -0.96 12.41 -3.54
CA VAL A 180 0.16 12.43 -2.57
C VAL A 180 -0.37 12.27 -1.15
N ALA A 181 -1.47 12.94 -0.81
CA ALA A 181 -2.13 12.79 0.48
C ALA A 181 -2.56 11.33 0.74
N VAL A 182 -3.14 10.66 -0.27
CA VAL A 182 -3.48 9.24 -0.22
C VAL A 182 -2.26 8.39 0.10
N PHE A 183 -1.12 8.66 -0.53
CA PHE A 183 0.12 7.93 -0.28
C PHE A 183 0.60 8.08 1.17
N LYS A 184 0.62 9.32 1.70
CA LYS A 184 0.99 9.59 3.10
C LYS A 184 0.02 8.94 4.10
N TYR A 185 -1.29 8.97 3.86
CA TYR A 185 -2.23 8.27 4.75
C TYR A 185 -2.11 6.74 4.68
N LYS A 186 -1.80 6.17 3.52
CA LYS A 186 -1.49 4.73 3.42
C LYS A 186 -0.22 4.37 4.19
N LYS A 187 0.80 5.22 4.12
CA LYS A 187 2.02 5.09 4.91
C LYS A 187 1.70 5.15 6.42
N CYS A 188 0.89 6.11 6.87
CA CYS A 188 0.37 6.16 8.25
C CYS A 188 -0.23 4.81 8.69
N LEU A 189 -1.12 4.24 7.87
CA LEU A 189 -1.76 2.95 8.17
C LEU A 189 -0.78 1.78 8.18
N THR A 190 0.25 1.83 7.34
CA THR A 190 1.31 0.81 7.29
C THR A 190 2.13 0.83 8.58
N TYR A 191 2.55 2.01 9.03
CA TYR A 191 3.25 2.18 10.31
C TYR A 191 2.39 1.79 11.51
N LEU A 192 1.10 2.15 11.52
CA LEU A 192 0.16 1.75 12.56
C LEU A 192 0.00 0.23 12.67
N ASN A 193 -0.07 -0.47 11.54
CA ASN A 193 -0.14 -1.92 11.53
C ASN A 193 1.16 -2.55 12.06
N HIS A 194 2.32 -2.03 11.64
CA HIS A 194 3.61 -2.49 12.15
C HIS A 194 3.72 -2.29 13.68
N ILE A 195 3.33 -1.13 14.20
CA ILE A 195 3.27 -0.86 15.64
C ILE A 195 2.30 -1.84 16.34
N LYS A 196 1.14 -2.11 15.75
CA LYS A 196 0.18 -3.05 16.31
C LYS A 196 0.78 -4.47 16.42
N GLU A 197 1.41 -4.95 15.35
CA GLU A 197 1.98 -6.30 15.26
C GLU A 197 3.19 -6.48 16.19
N HIS A 198 4.04 -5.45 16.34
CA HIS A 198 5.33 -5.56 17.02
C HIS A 198 5.37 -4.94 18.44
N CYS A 199 4.45 -4.03 18.79
CA CYS A 199 4.51 -3.31 20.07
C CYS A 199 3.33 -3.62 21.00
N THR A 200 2.10 -3.78 20.49
CA THR A 200 0.88 -3.69 21.33
C THR A 200 0.52 -4.95 22.15
N GLY A 201 1.26 -6.05 22.00
CA GLY A 201 0.99 -7.31 22.72
C GLY A 201 2.16 -7.86 23.56
N GLN A 202 3.29 -7.17 23.59
CA GLN A 202 4.55 -7.68 24.16
C GLN A 202 5.14 -6.80 25.27
N ARG A 203 4.45 -5.70 25.61
CA ARG A 203 5.01 -4.62 26.42
C ARG A 203 4.08 -4.23 27.57
N ASP A 204 4.61 -4.35 28.80
CA ASP A 204 3.89 -3.99 30.03
C ASP A 204 3.80 -2.47 30.24
N ASP A 205 4.66 -1.69 29.57
CA ASP A 205 4.72 -0.22 29.63
C ASP A 205 3.76 0.46 28.65
N PHE A 206 2.93 -0.31 27.94
CA PHE A 206 1.92 0.17 27.01
C PHE A 206 0.56 0.22 27.69
N PRO A 207 0.14 1.36 28.29
CA PRO A 207 -1.13 1.41 29.00
C PRO A 207 -2.30 1.17 28.03
N PRO A 208 -3.45 0.66 28.50
CA PRO A 208 -4.63 0.46 27.65
C PRO A 208 -5.07 1.73 26.89
N GLU A 209 -4.85 2.90 27.48
CA GLU A 209 -5.12 4.22 26.89
C GLU A 209 -4.27 4.51 25.65
N ALA A 210 -3.08 3.91 25.58
CA ALA A 210 -2.15 4.03 24.46
C ALA A 210 -2.70 3.31 23.22
N ALA A 211 -3.24 2.10 23.41
CA ALA A 211 -3.91 1.36 22.34
C ALA A 211 -5.15 2.11 21.81
N ALA A 212 -5.92 2.73 22.69
CA ALA A 212 -7.04 3.59 22.30
C ALA A 212 -6.58 4.82 21.51
N THR A 213 -5.45 5.43 21.90
CA THR A 213 -4.86 6.58 21.19
C THR A 213 -4.43 6.20 19.77
N LEU A 214 -3.72 5.09 19.60
CA LEU A 214 -3.34 4.58 18.28
C LEU A 214 -4.57 4.16 17.44
N GLY A 215 -5.58 3.57 18.07
CA GLY A 215 -6.85 3.24 17.43
C GLY A 215 -7.57 4.49 16.89
N SER A 216 -7.63 5.56 17.70
CA SER A 216 -8.20 6.86 17.30
C SER A 216 -7.41 7.49 16.14
N LEU A 217 -6.08 7.39 16.15
CA LEU A 217 -5.25 7.83 15.03
C LEU A 217 -5.50 7.00 13.76
N ALA A 218 -5.67 5.68 13.89
CA ALA A 218 -5.99 4.80 12.77
C ALA A 218 -7.34 5.16 12.14
N VAL A 219 -8.38 5.36 12.96
CA VAL A 219 -9.69 5.86 12.50
C VAL A 219 -9.54 7.20 11.79
N SER A 220 -8.78 8.14 12.37
CA SER A 220 -8.51 9.44 11.74
C SER A 220 -7.78 9.30 10.38
N CYS A 221 -6.77 8.44 10.26
CA CYS A 221 -6.05 8.20 9.00
C CYS A 221 -6.97 7.54 7.96
N LEU A 222 -7.79 6.55 8.34
CA LEU A 222 -8.77 5.91 7.45
C LEU A 222 -9.81 6.91 6.90
N LEU A 223 -10.36 7.76 7.77
CA LEU A 223 -11.35 8.76 7.34
C LEU A 223 -10.73 9.82 6.40
N ASN A 224 -9.50 10.25 6.66
CA ASN A 224 -8.82 11.19 5.78
C ASN A 224 -8.46 10.54 4.44
N HIS A 225 -7.96 9.30 4.45
CA HIS A 225 -7.69 8.53 3.23
C HIS A 225 -8.97 8.32 2.40
N GLY A 226 -10.08 7.91 3.03
CA GLY A 226 -11.36 7.73 2.37
C GLY A 226 -11.96 9.04 1.83
N LEU A 227 -11.74 10.15 2.53
CA LEU A 227 -12.12 11.48 2.03
C LEU A 227 -11.33 11.85 0.77
N CYS A 228 -10.01 11.60 0.74
CA CYS A 228 -9.21 11.81 -0.47
C CYS A 228 -9.69 10.93 -1.63
N CYS A 229 -9.96 9.66 -1.37
CA CYS A 229 -10.50 8.73 -2.37
C CYS A 229 -11.83 9.24 -2.93
N SER A 230 -12.72 9.76 -2.07
CA SER A 230 -13.99 10.36 -2.50
C SER A 230 -13.78 11.61 -3.37
N LYS A 231 -12.79 12.46 -3.05
CA LYS A 231 -12.43 13.63 -3.89
C LYS A 231 -11.89 13.22 -5.25
N MET A 232 -11.29 12.05 -5.36
CA MET A 232 -10.79 11.47 -6.62
C MET A 232 -11.83 10.61 -7.35
N GLY A 233 -13.05 10.47 -6.82
CA GLY A 233 -14.11 9.64 -7.42
C GLY A 233 -14.01 8.13 -7.14
N HIS A 234 -13.07 7.70 -6.29
CA HIS A 234 -12.90 6.30 -5.86
C HIS A 234 -13.79 6.00 -4.65
N PHE A 235 -15.11 5.98 -4.86
CA PHE A 235 -16.10 5.81 -3.79
C PHE A 235 -16.06 4.43 -3.13
N ASP A 236 -15.75 3.39 -3.90
CA ASP A 236 -15.57 2.01 -3.43
C ASP A 236 -14.46 1.91 -2.37
N ARG A 237 -13.33 2.57 -2.63
CA ARG A 237 -12.21 2.64 -1.68
C ARG A 237 -12.59 3.44 -0.44
N ALA A 238 -13.26 4.58 -0.61
CA ALA A 238 -13.73 5.39 0.51
C ALA A 238 -14.69 4.62 1.45
N ILE A 239 -15.62 3.85 0.88
CA ILE A 239 -16.52 2.98 1.65
C ILE A 239 -15.73 1.89 2.38
N THR A 240 -14.76 1.27 1.71
CA THR A 240 -13.89 0.24 2.29
C THR A 240 -13.12 0.78 3.50
N ASP A 241 -12.56 1.99 3.41
CA ASP A 241 -11.84 2.60 4.53
C ASP A 241 -12.78 2.95 5.69
N CYS A 242 -13.99 3.43 5.39
CA CYS A 242 -14.99 3.68 6.42
C CYS A 242 -15.43 2.38 7.11
N ASN A 243 -15.54 1.27 6.38
CA ASN A 243 -15.85 -0.04 6.97
C ASN A 243 -14.75 -0.46 7.96
N LYS A 244 -13.48 -0.37 7.56
CA LYS A 244 -12.34 -0.60 8.47
C LYS A 244 -12.36 0.34 9.67
N ALA A 245 -12.76 1.60 9.48
CA ALA A 245 -12.86 2.55 10.58
C ALA A 245 -13.97 2.17 11.58
N LEU A 246 -15.09 1.60 11.12
CA LEU A 246 -16.15 1.08 12.00
C LEU A 246 -15.72 -0.16 12.77
N GLU A 247 -14.85 -1.01 12.21
CA GLU A 247 -14.26 -2.14 12.94
C GLU A 247 -13.42 -1.69 14.14
N LEU A 248 -12.90 -0.45 14.10
CA LEU A 248 -12.09 0.15 15.17
C LEU A 248 -12.93 1.00 16.13
N ASP A 249 -13.88 1.78 15.62
CA ASP A 249 -14.74 2.68 16.40
C ASP A 249 -16.13 2.81 15.75
N ASP A 250 -17.04 1.93 16.14
CA ASP A 250 -18.43 1.87 15.63
C ASP A 250 -19.36 2.93 16.24
N LYS A 251 -18.87 3.70 17.22
CA LYS A 251 -19.61 4.79 17.89
C LYS A 251 -19.24 6.16 17.34
N ASN A 252 -18.36 6.22 16.35
CA ASN A 252 -17.91 7.48 15.78
C ASN A 252 -18.89 8.01 14.71
N PRO A 253 -19.62 9.11 14.98
CA PRO A 253 -20.59 9.67 14.04
C PRO A 253 -19.94 10.12 12.72
N LYS A 254 -18.66 10.54 12.75
CA LYS A 254 -17.94 10.97 11.55
C LYS A 254 -17.74 9.82 10.56
N VAL A 255 -17.60 8.58 11.04
CA VAL A 255 -17.41 7.42 10.16
C VAL A 255 -18.66 7.16 9.34
N TYR A 256 -19.82 7.11 9.99
CA TYR A 256 -21.11 7.00 9.30
C TYR A 256 -21.37 8.18 8.37
N PHE A 257 -21.07 9.41 8.82
CA PHE A 257 -21.24 10.59 7.98
C PHE A 257 -20.39 10.50 6.69
N ARG A 258 -19.12 10.12 6.79
CA ARG A 258 -18.22 9.97 5.62
C ARG A 258 -18.65 8.84 4.69
N ARG A 259 -19.05 7.69 5.24
CA ARG A 259 -19.53 6.56 4.44
C ARG A 259 -20.85 6.90 3.74
N GLY A 260 -21.76 7.57 4.43
CA GLY A 260 -23.00 8.08 3.86
C GLY A 260 -22.77 9.10 2.74
N GLN A 261 -21.77 9.98 2.88
CA GLN A 261 -21.34 10.88 1.79
C GLN A 261 -20.81 10.09 0.59
N ALA A 262 -19.98 9.07 0.80
CA ALA A 262 -19.47 8.23 -0.28
C ALA A 262 -20.59 7.48 -1.02
N TYR A 263 -21.56 6.91 -0.29
CA TYR A 263 -22.75 6.28 -0.89
C TYR A 263 -23.61 7.27 -1.68
N ASN A 264 -23.83 8.49 -1.15
CA ASN A 264 -24.58 9.52 -1.86
C ASN A 264 -23.90 9.93 -3.17
N LEU A 265 -22.57 9.97 -3.18
CA LEU A 265 -21.77 10.27 -4.37
C LEU A 265 -21.74 9.09 -5.36
N SER A 266 -21.78 7.85 -4.89
CA SER A 266 -21.93 6.65 -5.73
C SER A 266 -23.36 6.37 -6.18
N ASN A 267 -24.30 7.28 -5.88
CA ASN A 267 -25.73 7.19 -6.19
C ASN A 267 -26.48 6.05 -5.48
N ASP A 268 -25.91 5.49 -4.41
CA ASP A 268 -26.60 4.57 -3.50
C ASP A 268 -27.29 5.38 -2.39
N VAL A 269 -28.43 5.97 -2.74
CA VAL A 269 -29.14 6.91 -1.88
C VAL A 269 -29.81 6.24 -0.66
N GLU A 270 -30.15 4.95 -0.74
CA GLU A 270 -30.78 4.25 0.38
C GLU A 270 -29.73 3.92 1.46
N SER A 271 -28.57 3.36 1.09
CA SER A 271 -27.46 3.17 2.04
C SER A 271 -26.93 4.48 2.60
N ALA A 272 -26.88 5.55 1.79
CA ALA A 272 -26.53 6.88 2.27
C ALA A 272 -27.48 7.37 3.37
N ARG A 273 -28.79 7.17 3.20
CA ARG A 273 -29.80 7.58 4.20
C ARG A 273 -29.61 6.81 5.51
N GLU A 274 -29.39 5.50 5.43
CA GLU A 274 -29.20 4.66 6.61
C GLU A 274 -27.99 5.10 7.46
N ASP A 275 -26.86 5.34 6.81
CA ASP A 275 -25.66 5.80 7.50
C ASP A 275 -25.81 7.21 8.07
N LEU A 276 -26.38 8.15 7.31
CA LEU A 276 -26.64 9.50 7.81
C LEU A 276 -27.66 9.50 8.95
N GLN A 277 -28.60 8.56 8.95
CA GLN A 277 -29.54 8.37 10.05
C GLN A 277 -28.81 7.90 11.32
N LYS A 278 -27.93 6.90 11.20
CA LYS A 278 -27.08 6.44 12.33
C LYS A 278 -26.18 7.56 12.84
N ALA A 279 -25.57 8.34 11.94
CA ALA A 279 -24.76 9.50 12.30
C ALA A 279 -25.58 10.52 13.10
N ARG A 280 -26.83 10.80 12.70
CA ARG A 280 -27.75 11.69 13.41
C ARG A 280 -28.16 11.13 14.77
N ASP A 281 -28.37 9.82 14.88
CA ASP A 281 -28.75 9.20 16.15
C ASP A 281 -27.62 9.33 17.19
N LEU A 282 -26.36 9.34 16.73
CA LEU A 282 -25.17 9.59 17.55
C LEU A 282 -24.92 11.09 17.81
N GLU A 283 -25.12 11.96 16.81
CA GLU A 283 -24.96 13.43 16.92
C GLU A 283 -26.19 14.19 16.35
N PRO A 284 -27.26 14.37 17.15
CA PRO A 284 -28.55 14.89 16.64
C PRO A 284 -28.51 16.35 16.15
N ASN A 285 -27.57 17.14 16.67
CA ASN A 285 -27.50 18.59 16.44
C ASN A 285 -26.45 19.01 15.40
N ASP A 286 -25.75 18.06 14.78
CA ASP A 286 -24.75 18.40 13.77
C ASP A 286 -25.41 18.92 12.49
N LYS A 287 -25.11 20.17 12.15
CA LYS A 287 -25.70 20.85 10.98
C LYS A 287 -25.29 20.19 9.66
N GLY A 288 -24.09 19.60 9.60
CA GLY A 288 -23.58 18.91 8.42
C GLY A 288 -24.37 17.63 8.14
N ILE A 289 -24.58 16.80 9.16
CA ILE A 289 -25.37 15.56 9.09
C ILE A 289 -26.81 15.88 8.67
N LEU A 290 -27.45 16.87 9.33
CA LEU A 290 -28.83 17.25 9.02
C LEU A 290 -29.00 17.71 7.58
N LYS A 291 -28.08 18.56 7.09
CA LYS A 291 -28.10 19.07 5.72
C LYS A 291 -27.90 17.96 4.69
N GLU A 292 -26.97 17.05 4.93
CA GLU A 292 -26.69 15.95 4.01
C GLU A 292 -27.85 14.95 3.98
N LEU A 293 -28.46 14.65 5.14
CA LEU A 293 -29.63 13.78 5.25
C LEU A 293 -30.84 14.37 4.51
N GLU A 294 -31.04 15.69 4.60
CA GLU A 294 -32.08 16.40 3.83
C GLU A 294 -31.84 16.27 2.32
N ASN A 295 -30.59 16.46 1.88
CA ASN A 295 -30.19 16.31 0.48
C ASN A 295 -30.48 14.89 -0.05
N VAL A 296 -30.06 13.86 0.69
CA VAL A 296 -30.31 12.45 0.33
C VAL A 296 -31.81 12.15 0.31
N THR A 297 -32.56 12.61 1.30
CA THR A 297 -34.03 12.39 1.35
C THR A 297 -34.74 13.03 0.15
N ARG A 298 -34.29 14.22 -0.26
CA ARG A 298 -34.80 14.90 -1.46
C ARG A 298 -34.49 14.11 -2.73
N LYS A 299 -33.29 13.55 -2.86
CA LYS A 299 -32.90 12.68 -3.99
C LYS A 299 -33.76 11.42 -4.06
N ILE A 300 -33.97 10.73 -2.94
CA ILE A 300 -34.82 9.53 -2.86
C ILE A 300 -36.24 9.85 -3.33
N LYS A 301 -36.83 10.95 -2.84
CA LYS A 301 -38.17 11.37 -3.26
C LYS A 301 -38.23 11.62 -4.77
N ALA A 302 -37.27 12.36 -5.31
CA ALA A 302 -37.20 12.64 -6.74
C ALA A 302 -37.03 11.37 -7.59
N GLN A 303 -36.26 10.38 -7.12
CA GLN A 303 -36.09 9.09 -7.80
C GLN A 303 -37.39 8.29 -7.84
N ARG A 304 -38.08 8.18 -6.69
CA ARG A 304 -39.39 7.50 -6.62
C ARG A 304 -40.45 8.16 -7.50
N GLU A 305 -40.46 9.49 -7.58
CA GLU A 305 -41.38 10.22 -8.47
C GLU A 305 -41.08 9.96 -9.95
N LYS A 306 -39.80 9.85 -10.34
CA LYS A 306 -39.40 9.48 -11.70
C LYS A 306 -39.82 8.06 -12.03
N GLU A 307 -39.54 7.10 -11.14
CA GLU A 307 -39.93 5.70 -11.31
C GLU A 307 -41.45 5.57 -11.47
N LYS A 308 -42.24 6.23 -10.62
CA LYS A 308 -43.71 6.25 -10.72
C LYS A 308 -44.21 6.74 -12.08
N LYS A 309 -43.60 7.80 -12.63
CA LYS A 309 -43.93 8.33 -13.97
C LYS A 309 -43.54 7.40 -15.11
N ILE A 310 -42.46 6.63 -14.94
CA ILE A 310 -42.02 5.64 -15.93
C ILE A 310 -43.02 4.47 -15.92
N TYR A 311 -43.32 3.93 -14.75
CA TYR A 311 -44.31 2.85 -14.61
C TYR A 311 -45.69 3.26 -15.13
N SER A 312 -46.18 4.47 -14.82
CA SER A 312 -47.48 4.90 -15.32
C SER A 312 -47.57 4.94 -16.85
N LYS A 313 -46.46 5.24 -17.55
CA LYS A 313 -46.40 5.24 -19.01
C LYS A 313 -46.22 3.86 -19.64
N LEU A 314 -45.78 2.86 -18.86
CA LEU A 314 -45.63 1.47 -19.32
C LEU A 314 -46.96 0.70 -19.32
N PHE A 315 -47.97 1.21 -18.60
CA PHE A 315 -49.30 0.61 -18.48
C PHE A 315 -50.41 1.43 -19.17
N GLU A 316 -50.04 2.50 -19.90
CA GLU A 316 -50.88 3.23 -20.86
C GLU A 316 -50.62 2.72 -22.28
#